data_AF-A0AA38LER9-F1
#
_entry.id   AF-A0AA38LER9-F1
#
_cell.length_a   1.000
_cell.length_b   1.000
_cell.length_c   1.000
_cell.angle_alpha   90.00
_cell.angle_beta   90.00
_cell.angle_gamma   90.00
#
_symmetry.space_group_name_H-M   'P 1'
#
loop_
_entity.id
_entity.type
_entity.pdbx_description
1 polymer ?
#
loop_
_entity_poly.entity_id
_entity_poly.type
_entity_poly.pdbx_seq_one_letter_code
_entity_poly.pdbx_strand_id
1 'polypeptide(L)'
;DASNIVKLGEGTFGEAFKGGETVFKIVPIDGNVLVNGEAQKTCTELFTEVLLSKTLNCLCGARDKTTNKNSCLNFIETKAIRVCEGTYDAFLVNAWEDWDEKHTSENDHPLAFPEKQLYTTFILADGGQDFESFVLLDFDEARSLLMQVTSSLAVAEAACEFEHRDLHWGNILLSRNKRKTIEFILQGKRMKAQSFGLTIAIIDFTLSRINTGNQVLYLDLSTDPGLFEGPKGDSQAETYRKMLNVTRGNWEGRYPKTNSLWLHYLVDTLLTKKAS
;
A
#
# COMPACT_ATOMS: atom_id res chain seq x y z
N ASP A 1 -24.58 -2.82 1.16
CA ASP A 1 -25.04 -3.94 0.32
C ASP A 1 -23.88 -4.86 0.06
N ALA A 2 -23.88 -6.04 0.67
CA ALA A 2 -22.83 -7.06 0.51
C ALA A 2 -23.05 -7.95 -0.73
N SER A 3 -24.11 -7.69 -1.51
CA SER A 3 -24.53 -8.49 -2.66
C SER A 3 -23.72 -8.26 -3.94
N ASN A 4 -22.86 -7.24 -3.99
CA ASN A 4 -21.96 -6.95 -5.12
C ASN A 4 -20.51 -6.84 -4.62
N ILE A 5 -19.97 -7.94 -4.10
CA ILE A 5 -18.55 -8.05 -3.75
C ILE A 5 -17.78 -8.53 -4.96
N VAL A 6 -16.64 -7.90 -5.25
CA VAL A 6 -15.72 -8.29 -6.32
C VAL A 6 -14.31 -8.38 -5.76
N LYS A 7 -13.58 -9.46 -6.05
CA LYS A 7 -12.14 -9.54 -5.75
C LYS A 7 -11.39 -8.58 -6.70
N LEU A 8 -10.58 -7.71 -6.12
CA LEU A 8 -9.75 -6.73 -6.83
C LEU A 8 -8.37 -7.28 -7.15
N GLY A 9 -7.83 -8.12 -6.26
CA GLY A 9 -6.51 -8.68 -6.40
C GLY A 9 -6.11 -9.44 -5.16
N GLU A 10 -4.89 -9.97 -5.20
CA GLU A 10 -4.32 -10.79 -4.15
C GLU A 10 -2.87 -10.40 -3.90
N GLY A 11 -2.37 -10.76 -2.73
CA GLY A 11 -0.95 -10.76 -2.42
C GLY A 11 -0.62 -11.95 -1.54
N THR A 12 0.67 -12.17 -1.30
CA THR A 12 1.18 -13.32 -0.54
C THR A 12 0.47 -13.52 0.81
N PHE A 13 0.11 -12.44 1.48
CA PHE A 13 -0.47 -12.50 2.83
C PHE A 13 -1.98 -12.25 2.87
N GLY A 14 -2.68 -12.09 1.74
CA GLY A 14 -4.11 -11.83 1.83
C GLY A 14 -4.80 -11.44 0.54
N GLU A 15 -6.06 -11.06 0.72
CA GLU A 15 -7.03 -10.88 -0.35
C GLU A 15 -7.62 -9.47 -0.31
N ALA A 16 -7.80 -8.84 -1.47
CA ALA A 16 -8.45 -7.55 -1.58
C ALA A 16 -9.81 -7.67 -2.28
N PHE A 17 -10.88 -7.27 -1.60
CA PHE A 17 -12.24 -7.27 -2.12
C PHE A 17 -12.83 -5.86 -2.14
N LYS A 18 -13.79 -5.60 -3.02
CA LYS A 18 -14.54 -4.34 -3.08
C LYS A 18 -16.03 -4.62 -2.93
N GLY A 19 -16.68 -3.89 -2.03
CA GLY A 19 -18.13 -3.85 -1.87
C GLY A 19 -18.62 -2.41 -1.84
N GLY A 20 -19.32 -1.97 -2.88
CA GLY A 20 -19.72 -0.56 -3.05
C GLY A 20 -18.49 0.36 -3.15
N GLU A 21 -18.43 1.37 -2.28
CA GLU A 21 -17.32 2.36 -2.20
C GLU A 21 -16.26 2.01 -1.14
N THR A 22 -16.15 0.73 -0.77
CA THR A 22 -15.26 0.26 0.29
C THR A 22 -14.46 -0.93 -0.19
N VAL A 23 -13.17 -0.93 0.14
CA VAL A 23 -12.24 -2.01 -0.11
C VAL A 23 -11.92 -2.73 1.19
N PHE A 24 -11.87 -4.06 1.16
CA PHE A 24 -11.57 -4.93 2.28
C PHE A 24 -10.27 -5.67 1.97
N LYS A 25 -9.17 -5.33 2.65
CA LYS A 25 -7.95 -6.16 2.65
C LYS A 25 -8.05 -7.11 3.83
N ILE A 26 -8.16 -8.41 3.54
CA ILE A 26 -8.35 -9.48 4.52
C ILE A 26 -7.04 -10.26 4.62
N VAL A 27 -6.48 -10.32 5.83
CA VAL A 27 -5.19 -10.96 6.12
C VAL A 27 -5.37 -11.99 7.22
N PRO A 28 -5.16 -13.31 6.98
CA PRO A 28 -5.16 -14.31 8.03
C PRO A 28 -3.98 -14.11 8.98
N ILE A 29 -4.23 -14.32 10.27
CA ILE A 29 -3.24 -14.15 11.34
C ILE A 29 -3.31 -15.25 12.38
N ASP A 30 -2.21 -15.44 13.10
CA ASP A 30 -2.09 -16.32 14.27
C ASP A 30 -2.58 -17.77 14.06
N GLY A 31 -2.67 -18.21 12.79
CA GLY A 31 -3.00 -19.59 12.44
C GLY A 31 -1.74 -20.45 12.28
N ASN A 32 -1.89 -21.75 12.52
CA ASN A 32 -0.81 -22.73 12.43
C ASN A 32 -0.69 -23.39 11.04
N VAL A 33 -1.59 -23.04 10.12
CA VAL A 33 -1.62 -23.57 8.75
C VAL A 33 -0.92 -22.56 7.85
N LEU A 34 -0.08 -23.06 6.94
CA LEU A 34 0.52 -22.23 5.90
C LEU A 34 -0.57 -21.65 5.01
N VAL A 35 -0.40 -20.39 4.63
CA VAL A 35 -1.31 -19.69 3.73
C VAL A 35 -0.49 -19.21 2.55
N ASN A 36 -0.85 -19.65 1.35
CA ASN A 36 -0.14 -19.34 0.12
C ASN A 36 1.34 -19.81 0.19
N GLY A 37 1.57 -20.92 0.88
CA GLY A 37 2.92 -21.46 1.15
C GLY A 37 3.69 -20.81 2.30
N GLU A 38 3.19 -19.72 2.89
CA GLU A 38 3.89 -18.93 3.90
C GLU A 38 3.27 -19.05 5.30
N ALA A 39 4.09 -18.80 6.34
CA ALA A 39 3.59 -18.71 7.70
C ALA A 39 2.70 -17.47 7.85
N GLN A 40 1.59 -17.60 8.59
CA GLN A 40 0.72 -16.47 8.87
C GLN A 40 1.43 -15.44 9.74
N LYS A 41 1.14 -14.16 9.49
CA LYS A 41 1.63 -13.08 10.34
C LYS A 41 1.04 -13.19 11.74
N THR A 42 1.84 -12.83 12.71
CA THR A 42 1.38 -12.69 14.08
C THR A 42 0.56 -11.41 14.25
N CYS A 43 -0.32 -11.37 15.27
CA CYS A 43 -0.99 -10.12 15.67
C CYS A 43 0.00 -8.96 15.91
N THR A 44 1.21 -9.26 16.42
CA THR A 44 2.24 -8.25 16.69
C THR A 44 2.81 -7.65 15.41
N GLU A 45 3.07 -8.47 14.39
CA GLU A 45 3.55 -7.98 13.09
C GLU A 45 2.48 -7.12 12.39
N LEU A 46 1.22 -7.54 12.41
CA LEU A 46 0.14 -6.72 11.87
C LEU A 46 -0.16 -5.48 12.69
N PHE A 47 0.09 -5.49 14.00
CA PHE A 47 -0.06 -4.28 14.83
C PHE A 47 0.81 -3.14 14.31
N THR A 48 2.00 -3.44 13.79
CA THR A 48 2.89 -2.47 13.14
C THR A 48 2.22 -1.84 11.91
N GLU A 49 1.65 -2.65 11.01
CA GLU A 49 0.91 -2.18 9.83
C GLU A 49 -0.32 -1.34 10.23
N VAL A 50 -1.06 -1.77 11.26
CA VAL A 50 -2.21 -1.04 11.82
C VAL A 50 -1.80 0.35 12.31
N LEU A 51 -0.69 0.47 13.05
CA LEU A 51 -0.19 1.77 13.53
C LEU A 51 0.35 2.63 12.40
N LEU A 52 1.03 2.04 11.41
CA LEU A 52 1.48 2.71 10.20
C LEU A 52 0.30 3.34 9.45
N SER A 53 -0.73 2.56 9.13
CA SER A 53 -1.93 3.04 8.45
C SER A 53 -2.58 4.19 9.20
N LYS A 54 -2.76 4.06 10.53
CA LYS A 54 -3.35 5.12 11.37
C LYS A 54 -2.49 6.38 11.41
N THR A 55 -1.18 6.25 11.50
CA THR A 55 -0.25 7.39 11.55
C THR A 55 -0.29 8.17 10.24
N LEU A 56 -0.26 7.49 9.10
CA LEU A 56 -0.34 8.12 7.78
C LEU A 56 -1.72 8.76 7.56
N ASN A 57 -2.80 8.13 8.01
CA ASN A 57 -4.14 8.71 7.95
C ASN A 57 -4.29 10.01 8.75
N CYS A 58 -3.49 10.20 9.82
CA CYS A 58 -3.46 11.48 10.54
C CYS A 58 -2.91 12.65 9.69
N LEU A 59 -2.14 12.36 8.63
CA LEU A 59 -1.67 13.36 7.66
C LEU A 59 -2.81 13.82 6.73
N CYS A 60 -3.81 12.97 6.50
CA CYS A 60 -4.96 13.18 5.61
C CYS A 60 -6.06 14.07 6.20
N GLY A 61 -5.96 14.50 7.46
CA GLY A 61 -7.10 15.09 8.16
C GLY A 61 -6.74 16.00 9.31
N ALA A 62 -5.82 16.95 9.11
CA ALA A 62 -5.63 18.03 10.07
C ALA A 62 -6.93 18.86 10.16
N ARG A 63 -7.81 18.51 11.11
CA ARG A 63 -9.03 19.26 11.46
C ARG A 63 -8.71 20.71 11.83
N ASP A 64 -7.48 20.97 12.23
CA ASP A 64 -6.93 22.31 12.43
C ASP A 64 -5.70 22.54 11.53
N LYS A 65 -5.92 23.29 10.44
CA LYS A 65 -4.88 23.62 9.45
C LYS A 65 -3.86 24.64 9.96
N THR A 66 -4.01 25.14 11.19
CA THR A 66 -3.13 26.19 11.76
C THR A 66 -1.94 25.62 12.54
N THR A 67 -2.04 24.40 13.07
CA THR A 67 -1.00 23.79 13.91
C THR A 67 -0.23 22.67 13.22
N ASN A 68 -0.82 22.00 12.22
CA ASN A 68 -0.17 20.87 11.58
C ASN A 68 0.83 21.33 10.49
N LYS A 69 2.12 21.04 10.73
CA LYS A 69 3.21 21.41 9.83
C LYS A 69 3.34 20.48 8.62
N ASN A 70 2.74 19.30 8.64
CA ASN A 70 2.84 18.31 7.57
C ASN A 70 1.45 17.70 7.26
N SER A 71 0.97 17.78 6.02
CA SER A 71 -0.32 17.22 5.61
C SER A 71 -0.40 16.98 4.09
N CYS A 72 -0.99 15.85 3.70
CA CYS A 72 -1.31 15.47 2.33
C CYS A 72 -2.53 14.53 2.34
N LEU A 73 -3.21 14.33 1.22
CA LEU A 73 -4.45 13.51 1.13
C LEU A 73 -4.24 12.19 0.36
N ASN A 74 -2.98 11.84 0.12
CA ASN A 74 -2.60 10.88 -0.90
C ASN A 74 -2.16 9.53 -0.32
N PHE A 75 -2.35 9.30 0.97
CA PHE A 75 -2.33 7.97 1.56
C PHE A 75 -3.77 7.48 1.67
N ILE A 76 -4.00 6.18 1.39
CA ILE A 76 -5.34 5.62 1.39
C ILE A 76 -6.03 5.80 2.75
N GLU A 77 -7.30 6.20 2.71
CA GLU A 77 -8.08 6.34 3.92
C GLU A 77 -8.39 4.95 4.51
N THR A 78 -8.01 4.75 5.77
CA THR A 78 -8.39 3.58 6.55
C THR A 78 -9.60 3.92 7.40
N LYS A 79 -10.79 3.53 6.93
CA LYS A 79 -12.07 3.79 7.60
C LYS A 79 -12.18 3.05 8.93
N ALA A 80 -11.76 1.79 8.93
CA ALA A 80 -11.74 0.95 10.13
C ALA A 80 -10.78 -0.23 9.96
N ILE A 81 -10.36 -0.80 11.09
CA ILE A 81 -9.64 -2.07 11.15
C ILE A 81 -10.34 -2.94 12.18
N ARG A 82 -10.57 -4.20 11.85
CA ARG A 82 -11.29 -5.18 12.67
C ARG A 82 -10.51 -6.49 12.72
N VAL A 83 -10.62 -7.19 13.85
CA VAL A 83 -10.22 -8.58 13.97
C VAL A 83 -11.49 -9.42 13.92
N CYS A 84 -11.50 -10.42 13.05
CA CYS A 84 -12.61 -11.32 12.81
C CYS A 84 -12.17 -12.76 13.08
N GLU A 85 -13.08 -13.61 13.53
CA GLU A 85 -12.88 -15.05 13.70
C GLU A 85 -13.99 -15.78 12.92
N GLY A 86 -13.63 -16.80 12.14
CA GLY A 86 -14.64 -17.62 11.46
C GLY A 86 -14.17 -18.14 10.10
N THR A 87 -15.12 -18.62 9.30
CA THR A 87 -14.91 -18.93 7.88
C THR A 87 -15.20 -17.71 7.00
N TYR A 88 -14.71 -17.73 5.76
CA TYR A 88 -15.12 -16.74 4.76
C TYR A 88 -16.63 -16.80 4.52
N ASP A 89 -17.23 -15.61 4.33
CA ASP A 89 -18.63 -15.50 3.91
C ASP A 89 -18.80 -15.98 2.47
N ALA A 90 -19.96 -16.59 2.16
CA ALA A 90 -20.23 -17.17 0.84
C ALA A 90 -20.07 -16.15 -0.30
N PHE A 91 -20.38 -14.87 -0.08
CA PHE A 91 -20.18 -13.83 -1.10
C PHE A 91 -18.70 -13.55 -1.38
N LEU A 92 -17.82 -13.67 -0.37
CA LEU A 92 -16.37 -13.53 -0.56
C LEU A 92 -15.78 -14.73 -1.29
N VAL A 93 -16.26 -15.94 -0.97
CA VAL A 93 -15.84 -17.17 -1.64
C VAL A 93 -16.21 -17.12 -3.11
N ASN A 94 -17.47 -16.83 -3.44
CA ASN A 94 -17.91 -16.72 -4.84
C ASN A 94 -17.11 -15.64 -5.60
N ALA A 95 -16.84 -14.49 -4.97
CA ALA A 95 -16.05 -13.43 -5.59
C ALA A 95 -14.58 -13.83 -5.81
N TRP A 96 -14.03 -14.72 -4.97
CA TRP A 96 -12.70 -15.30 -5.16
C TRP A 96 -12.70 -16.30 -6.31
N GLU A 97 -13.67 -17.22 -6.37
CA GLU A 97 -13.83 -18.21 -7.44
C GLU A 97 -14.03 -17.53 -8.81
N ASP A 98 -14.90 -16.52 -8.89
CA ASP A 98 -15.13 -15.72 -10.10
C ASP A 98 -13.86 -15.01 -10.63
N TRP A 99 -12.90 -14.73 -9.74
CA TRP A 99 -11.63 -14.09 -10.08
C TRP A 99 -10.59 -15.12 -10.46
N ASP A 100 -10.52 -16.24 -9.75
CA ASP A 100 -9.66 -17.39 -10.03
C ASP A 100 -9.91 -17.96 -11.44
N GLU A 101 -11.17 -18.12 -11.84
CA GLU A 101 -11.53 -18.56 -13.21
C GLU A 101 -10.93 -17.67 -14.32
N LYS A 102 -10.67 -16.40 -14.03
CA LYS A 102 -10.20 -15.39 -15.01
C LYS A 102 -8.70 -15.13 -14.92
N HIS A 103 -8.12 -15.26 -13.74
CA HIS A 103 -6.74 -14.86 -13.48
C HIS A 103 -5.84 -16.01 -13.06
N THR A 104 -6.40 -17.17 -12.69
CA THR A 104 -5.70 -18.31 -12.07
C THR A 104 -4.94 -17.85 -10.82
N SER A 105 -5.62 -17.90 -9.68
CA SER A 105 -5.09 -17.48 -8.39
C SER A 105 -3.85 -18.26 -7.99
N GLU A 106 -2.88 -17.52 -7.47
CA GLU A 106 -1.68 -18.08 -6.84
C GLU A 106 -1.93 -18.41 -5.36
N ASN A 107 -3.04 -17.93 -4.81
CA ASN A 107 -3.41 -18.12 -3.41
C ASN A 107 -4.22 -19.40 -3.17
N ASP A 108 -4.17 -19.90 -1.93
CA ASP A 108 -5.00 -21.02 -1.48
C ASP A 108 -6.49 -20.64 -1.46
N HIS A 109 -7.35 -21.58 -1.82
CA HIS A 109 -8.79 -21.38 -1.81
C HIS A 109 -9.29 -21.01 -0.39
N PRO A 110 -10.13 -19.98 -0.19
CA PRO A 110 -10.52 -19.50 1.14
C PRO A 110 -11.26 -20.53 2.03
N LEU A 111 -11.85 -21.56 1.43
CA LEU A 111 -12.47 -22.68 2.14
C LEU A 111 -11.45 -23.67 2.74
N ALA A 112 -10.17 -23.56 2.42
CA ALA A 112 -9.12 -24.37 3.04
C ALA A 112 -8.81 -23.94 4.48
N PHE A 113 -9.25 -22.74 4.91
CA PHE A 113 -8.97 -22.22 6.24
C PHE A 113 -9.79 -22.92 7.35
N PRO A 114 -9.22 -23.09 8.56
CA PRO A 114 -9.95 -23.64 9.71
C PRO A 114 -11.15 -22.78 10.14
N GLU A 115 -12.18 -23.41 10.73
CA GLU A 115 -13.41 -22.71 11.20
C GLU A 115 -13.16 -21.57 12.19
N LYS A 116 -12.04 -21.61 12.93
CA LYS A 116 -11.65 -20.61 13.93
C LYS A 116 -10.45 -19.76 13.49
N GLN A 117 -10.24 -19.63 12.18
CA GLN A 117 -9.17 -18.79 11.66
C GLN A 117 -9.42 -17.32 12.07
N LEU A 118 -8.36 -16.67 12.55
CA LEU A 118 -8.38 -15.24 12.84
C LEU A 118 -7.95 -14.46 11.60
N TYR A 119 -8.58 -13.31 11.39
CA TYR A 119 -8.27 -12.39 10.31
C TYR A 119 -8.19 -10.97 10.83
N THR A 120 -7.26 -10.19 10.29
CA THR A 120 -7.35 -8.73 10.32
C THR A 120 -7.98 -8.25 9.02
N THR A 121 -9.05 -7.48 9.14
CA THR A 121 -9.73 -6.84 8.00
C THR A 121 -9.49 -5.34 8.05
N PHE A 122 -8.76 -4.83 7.06
CA PHE A 122 -8.65 -3.40 6.81
C PHE A 122 -9.81 -2.95 5.93
N ILE A 123 -10.59 -2.00 6.42
CA ILE A 123 -11.71 -1.40 5.73
C ILE A 123 -11.23 -0.04 5.18
N LEU A 124 -10.99 0.01 3.89
CA LEU A 124 -10.32 1.10 3.19
C LEU A 124 -11.30 1.86 2.29
N ALA A 125 -11.00 3.13 2.01
CA ALA A 125 -11.64 3.84 0.91
C ALA A 125 -11.27 3.22 -0.44
N ASP A 126 -12.12 3.46 -1.44
CA ASP A 126 -11.81 3.12 -2.81
C ASP A 126 -10.84 4.17 -3.40
N GLY A 127 -9.61 3.74 -3.66
CA GLY A 127 -8.57 4.58 -4.26
C GLY A 127 -8.60 4.63 -5.79
N GLY A 128 -9.47 3.83 -6.43
CA GLY A 128 -9.50 3.64 -7.88
C GLY A 128 -8.73 2.39 -8.32
N GLN A 129 -8.03 2.49 -9.45
CA GLN A 129 -7.34 1.37 -10.09
C GLN A 129 -5.82 1.48 -9.89
N ASP A 130 -5.14 0.37 -9.68
CA ASP A 130 -3.68 0.31 -9.57
C ASP A 130 -2.97 0.85 -10.82
N PHE A 131 -1.77 1.39 -10.65
CA PHE A 131 -1.02 2.02 -11.73
C PHE A 131 -0.58 1.03 -12.80
N GLU A 132 -0.36 -0.23 -12.43
CA GLU A 132 -0.02 -1.29 -13.37
C GLU A 132 -1.11 -1.46 -14.43
N SER A 133 -2.38 -1.49 -14.03
CA SER A 133 -3.52 -1.63 -14.92
C SER A 133 -4.03 -0.31 -15.50
N PHE A 134 -3.74 0.82 -14.85
CA PHE A 134 -4.23 2.13 -15.26
C PHE A 134 -3.51 2.67 -16.51
N VAL A 135 -4.27 3.13 -17.51
CA VAL A 135 -3.72 3.76 -18.71
C VAL A 135 -3.73 5.28 -18.55
N LEU A 136 -2.55 5.90 -18.58
CA LEU A 136 -2.40 7.36 -18.56
C LEU A 136 -2.80 7.96 -19.91
N LEU A 137 -3.41 9.15 -19.91
CA LEU A 137 -3.83 9.84 -21.14
C LEU A 137 -2.69 10.61 -21.81
N ASP A 138 -1.85 11.26 -21.01
CA ASP A 138 -0.84 12.19 -21.50
C ASP A 138 0.30 12.39 -20.50
N PHE A 139 1.27 13.21 -20.91
CA PHE A 139 2.41 13.58 -20.08
C PHE A 139 2.01 14.36 -18.82
N ASP A 140 0.89 15.09 -18.85
CA ASP A 140 0.43 15.86 -17.69
C ASP A 140 -0.10 14.93 -16.59
N GLU A 141 -0.78 13.83 -16.92
CA GLU A 141 -1.14 12.77 -15.97
C GLU A 141 0.12 12.11 -15.37
N ALA A 142 1.12 11.76 -16.19
CA ALA A 142 2.39 11.20 -15.71
C ALA A 142 3.14 12.15 -14.76
N ARG A 143 3.22 13.43 -15.13
CA ARG A 143 3.82 14.48 -14.29
C ARG A 143 3.05 14.66 -12.98
N SER A 144 1.72 14.62 -13.04
CA SER A 144 0.85 14.71 -11.86
C SER A 144 1.10 13.58 -10.88
N LEU A 145 1.18 12.34 -11.39
CA LEU A 145 1.47 11.15 -10.59
C LEU A 145 2.80 11.29 -9.84
N LEU A 146 3.90 11.56 -10.54
CA LEU A 146 5.22 11.69 -9.92
C LEU A 146 5.26 12.82 -8.89
N MET A 147 4.64 13.96 -9.20
CA MET A 147 4.57 15.10 -8.28
C MET A 147 3.79 14.75 -7.02
N GLN A 148 2.62 14.12 -7.14
CA GLN A 148 1.80 13.74 -5.98
C GLN A 148 2.50 12.70 -5.12
N VAL A 149 3.08 11.66 -5.71
CA VAL A 149 3.84 10.62 -4.98
C VAL A 149 5.03 11.25 -4.24
N THR A 150 5.86 12.01 -4.94
CA THR A 150 7.05 12.66 -4.36
C THR A 150 6.67 13.60 -3.21
N SER A 151 5.62 14.41 -3.39
CA SER A 151 5.17 15.34 -2.36
C SER A 151 4.63 14.62 -1.13
N SER A 152 3.93 13.50 -1.33
CA SER A 152 3.35 12.70 -0.25
C SER A 152 4.42 12.00 0.58
N LEU A 153 5.43 11.43 -0.09
CA LEU A 153 6.60 10.86 0.56
C LEU A 153 7.36 11.92 1.35
N ALA A 154 7.63 13.09 0.78
CA ALA A 154 8.31 14.18 1.48
C ALA A 154 7.54 14.66 2.72
N VAL A 155 6.20 14.75 2.65
CA VAL A 155 5.35 15.10 3.79
C VAL A 155 5.46 14.04 4.91
N ALA A 156 5.38 12.77 4.57
CA ALA A 156 5.46 11.68 5.54
C ALA A 156 6.88 11.51 6.12
N GLU A 157 7.93 11.69 5.30
CA GLU A 157 9.32 11.75 5.74
C GLU A 157 9.52 12.85 6.80
N ALA A 158 8.99 14.05 6.54
CA ALA A 158 9.10 15.17 7.46
C ALA A 158 8.23 15.03 8.73
N ALA A 159 7.14 14.25 8.66
CA ALA A 159 6.22 14.08 9.77
C ALA A 159 6.64 12.95 10.73
N CYS A 160 7.04 11.80 10.18
CA CYS A 160 7.27 10.58 10.94
C CYS A 160 8.41 9.74 10.36
N GLU A 161 9.36 10.35 9.65
CA GLU A 161 10.51 9.67 9.06
C GLU A 161 10.11 8.44 8.23
N PHE A 162 9.02 8.57 7.49
CA PHE A 162 8.41 7.49 6.72
C PHE A 162 9.30 6.99 5.59
N GLU A 163 9.39 5.68 5.45
CA GLU A 163 9.89 4.98 4.29
C GLU A 163 8.84 3.96 3.84
N HIS A 164 8.41 4.00 2.59
CA HIS A 164 7.40 3.06 2.09
C HIS A 164 7.97 1.65 1.97
N ARG A 165 9.20 1.56 1.44
CA ARG A 165 9.99 0.34 1.18
C ARG A 165 9.37 -0.68 0.23
N ASP A 166 8.13 -0.50 -0.19
CA ASP A 166 7.51 -1.35 -1.20
C ASP A 166 6.64 -0.60 -2.22
N LEU A 167 7.11 0.55 -2.72
CA LEU A 167 6.28 1.41 -3.56
C LEU A 167 6.37 1.04 -5.06
N HIS A 168 6.09 -0.23 -5.37
CA HIS A 168 5.91 -0.66 -6.75
C HIS A 168 4.60 -0.07 -7.31
N TRP A 169 4.45 -0.11 -8.64
CA TRP A 169 3.31 0.52 -9.31
C TRP A 169 1.94 -0.04 -8.90
N GLY A 170 1.86 -1.29 -8.45
CA GLY A 170 0.63 -1.88 -7.88
C GLY A 170 0.17 -1.18 -6.60
N ASN A 171 1.10 -0.60 -5.84
CA ASN A 171 0.84 0.12 -4.59
C ASN A 171 0.50 1.61 -4.77
N ILE A 172 0.22 2.03 -6.01
CA ILE A 172 -0.26 3.36 -6.33
C ILE A 172 -1.60 3.22 -7.04
N LEU A 173 -2.67 3.60 -6.36
CA LEU A 173 -4.00 3.65 -6.95
C LEU A 173 -4.22 5.02 -7.61
N LEU A 174 -4.93 5.03 -8.72
CA LEU A 174 -5.30 6.22 -9.48
C LEU A 174 -6.80 6.31 -9.70
N SER A 175 -7.29 7.54 -9.62
CA SER A 175 -8.67 7.87 -9.94
C SER A 175 -8.75 9.19 -10.71
N ARG A 176 -9.53 9.19 -11.79
CA ARG A 176 -9.87 10.43 -12.51
C ARG A 176 -11.04 11.11 -11.83
N ASN A 177 -10.87 12.38 -11.50
CA ASN A 177 -11.89 13.18 -10.84
C ASN A 177 -11.85 14.66 -11.26
N LYS A 178 -12.85 15.42 -10.82
CA LYS A 178 -13.01 16.84 -11.19
C LYS A 178 -12.10 17.77 -10.40
N ARG A 179 -11.25 17.25 -9.50
CA ARG A 179 -10.33 18.08 -8.71
C ARG A 179 -9.25 18.60 -9.66
N LYS A 180 -9.09 19.91 -9.72
CA LYS A 180 -8.07 20.57 -10.58
C LYS A 180 -6.70 20.72 -9.92
N THR A 181 -6.67 20.72 -8.59
CA THR A 181 -5.45 20.97 -7.83
C THR A 181 -5.38 20.15 -6.56
N ILE A 182 -4.19 19.66 -6.24
CA ILE A 182 -3.85 19.04 -4.95
C ILE A 182 -3.13 20.07 -4.08
N GLU A 183 -3.36 20.01 -2.77
CA GLU A 183 -2.68 20.83 -1.78
C GLU A 183 -1.94 19.93 -0.80
N PHE A 184 -0.74 20.36 -0.41
CA PHE A 184 0.09 19.72 0.59
C PHE A 184 0.73 20.78 1.48
N ILE A 185 1.00 20.42 2.73
CA ILE A 185 1.72 21.24 3.69
C ILE A 185 2.98 20.47 4.05
N LEU A 186 4.15 21.06 3.84
CA LEU A 186 5.44 20.46 4.20
C LEU A 186 6.19 21.46 5.07
N GLN A 187 6.51 21.06 6.30
CA GLN A 187 7.20 21.89 7.29
C GLN A 187 6.57 23.30 7.45
N GLY A 188 5.24 23.36 7.42
CA GLY A 188 4.44 24.59 7.53
C GLY A 188 4.28 25.36 6.21
N LYS A 189 4.99 25.00 5.15
CA LYS A 189 4.84 25.63 3.83
C LYS A 189 3.70 24.96 3.07
N ARG A 190 2.64 25.73 2.81
CA ARG A 190 1.54 25.30 1.93
C ARG A 190 2.00 25.36 0.47
N MET A 191 1.79 24.27 -0.25
CA MET A 191 2.08 24.14 -1.66
C MET A 191 0.84 23.62 -2.38
N LYS A 192 0.72 24.00 -3.64
CA LYS A 192 -0.41 23.64 -4.50
C LYS A 192 0.12 23.27 -5.86
N ALA A 193 -0.40 22.18 -6.42
CA ALA A 193 -0.02 21.71 -7.73
C ALA A 193 -1.25 21.32 -8.55
N GLN A 194 -1.12 21.38 -9.88
CA GLN A 194 -2.16 20.91 -10.78
C GLN A 194 -2.26 19.39 -10.67
N SER A 195 -3.48 18.87 -10.50
CA SER A 195 -3.76 17.43 -10.50
C SER A 195 -3.97 16.89 -11.91
N PHE A 196 -4.28 17.77 -12.87
CA PHE A 196 -4.68 17.39 -14.22
C PHE A 196 -5.84 16.39 -14.25
N GLY A 197 -6.75 16.50 -13.27
CA GLY A 197 -7.89 15.58 -13.13
C GLY A 197 -7.53 14.20 -12.58
N LEU A 198 -6.27 13.98 -12.18
CA LEU A 198 -5.78 12.71 -11.63
C LEU A 198 -5.51 12.85 -10.13
N THR A 199 -5.97 11.92 -9.32
CA THR A 199 -5.57 11.80 -7.90
C THR A 199 -5.00 10.43 -7.65
N ILE A 200 -3.95 10.37 -6.83
CA ILE A 200 -3.32 9.12 -6.42
C ILE A 200 -3.60 8.80 -4.95
N ALA A 201 -3.64 7.52 -4.63
CA ALA A 201 -3.60 7.01 -3.27
C ALA A 201 -2.49 5.95 -3.15
N ILE A 202 -1.56 6.19 -2.23
CA ILE A 202 -0.52 5.25 -1.85
C ILE A 202 -1.13 4.24 -0.86
N ILE A 203 -0.92 2.96 -1.14
CA ILE A 203 -1.45 1.83 -0.37
C ILE A 203 -0.31 0.89 0.06
N ASP A 204 -0.67 -0.10 0.86
CA ASP A 204 0.19 -1.18 1.34
C ASP A 204 1.45 -0.73 2.09
N PHE A 205 1.32 -0.71 3.42
CA PHE A 205 2.41 -0.31 4.31
C PHE A 205 3.08 -1.51 4.98
N THR A 206 2.93 -2.70 4.41
CA THR A 206 3.42 -3.96 5.00
C THR A 206 4.93 -3.91 5.29
N LEU A 207 5.74 -3.41 4.35
CA LEU A 207 7.21 -3.33 4.51
C LEU A 207 7.68 -1.97 5.04
N SER A 208 6.75 -1.05 5.31
CA SER A 208 7.07 0.33 5.62
C SER A 208 7.74 0.52 6.97
N ARG A 209 8.35 1.70 7.15
CA ARG A 209 8.99 2.12 8.40
C ARG A 209 8.58 3.55 8.76
N ILE A 210 8.27 3.78 10.03
CA ILE A 210 8.06 5.12 10.61
C ILE A 210 8.74 5.25 11.98
N ASN A 211 8.93 6.50 12.40
CA ASN A 211 9.27 6.87 13.75
C ASN A 211 8.14 7.70 14.34
N THR A 212 7.53 7.19 15.41
CA THR A 212 6.42 7.85 16.12
C THR A 212 6.91 8.87 17.17
N GLY A 213 8.23 9.01 17.34
CA GLY A 213 8.86 9.75 18.43
C GLY A 213 9.05 8.92 19.70
N ASN A 214 8.17 7.95 19.96
CA ASN A 214 8.28 7.02 21.09
C ASN A 214 8.96 5.71 20.70
N GLN A 215 8.67 5.21 19.50
CA GLN A 215 9.23 3.98 18.96
C GLN A 215 9.34 4.03 17.43
N VAL A 216 10.31 3.28 16.91
CA VAL A 216 10.40 2.98 15.48
C VAL A 216 9.53 1.76 15.20
N LEU A 217 8.67 1.90 14.20
CA LEU A 217 7.80 0.83 13.71
C LEU A 217 8.31 0.44 12.33
N TYR A 218 8.65 -0.82 12.15
CA TYR A 218 9.16 -1.34 10.89
C TYR A 218 8.96 -2.87 10.84
N LEU A 219 9.00 -3.43 9.64
CA LEU A 219 9.18 -4.86 9.43
C LEU A 219 10.66 -5.14 9.18
N ASP A 220 11.23 -6.12 9.90
CA ASP A 220 12.60 -6.55 9.67
C ASP A 220 12.65 -7.46 8.43
N LEU A 221 13.10 -6.90 7.30
CA LEU A 221 13.13 -7.65 6.04
C LEU A 221 14.27 -8.69 6.01
N SER A 222 15.16 -8.73 7.01
CA SER A 222 16.20 -9.76 7.07
C SER A 222 15.64 -11.16 7.33
N THR A 223 14.38 -11.26 7.81
CA THR A 223 13.68 -12.53 8.03
C THR A 223 13.08 -13.11 6.75
N ASP A 224 13.07 -12.36 5.65
CA ASP A 224 12.59 -12.80 4.34
C ASP A 224 13.69 -12.64 3.27
N PRO A 225 14.62 -13.62 3.16
CA PRO A 225 15.65 -13.60 2.13
C PRO A 225 15.09 -13.65 0.71
N GLY A 226 13.92 -14.29 0.51
CA GLY A 226 13.28 -14.49 -0.78
C GLY A 226 12.97 -13.18 -1.49
N LEU A 227 12.62 -12.14 -0.73
CA LEU A 227 12.43 -10.77 -1.22
C LEU A 227 13.61 -10.23 -2.04
N PHE A 228 14.85 -10.67 -1.75
CA PHE A 228 16.07 -10.19 -2.41
C PHE A 228 16.57 -11.12 -3.54
N GLU A 229 15.97 -12.31 -3.65
CA GLU A 229 16.33 -13.36 -4.59
C GLU A 229 15.53 -13.31 -5.90
N GLY A 230 14.64 -12.32 -6.04
CA GLY A 230 13.83 -12.11 -7.24
C GLY A 230 14.65 -12.01 -8.54
N PRO A 231 14.02 -12.21 -9.72
CA PRO A 231 14.73 -12.36 -11.00
C PRO A 231 15.73 -11.24 -11.28
N LYS A 232 16.89 -11.59 -11.83
CA LYS A 232 17.90 -10.60 -12.22
C LYS A 232 17.40 -9.73 -13.36
N GLY A 233 17.54 -8.42 -13.24
CA GLY A 233 17.07 -7.46 -14.24
C GLY A 233 15.59 -7.10 -14.12
N ASP A 234 14.83 -7.76 -13.23
CA ASP A 234 13.52 -7.25 -12.86
C ASP A 234 13.66 -5.95 -12.03
N SER A 235 12.98 -4.89 -12.46
CA SER A 235 13.12 -3.56 -11.88
C SER A 235 12.72 -3.48 -10.40
N GLN A 236 11.73 -4.27 -9.98
CA GLN A 236 11.25 -4.31 -8.60
C GLN A 236 12.24 -5.09 -7.73
N ALA A 237 12.65 -6.28 -8.17
CA ALA A 237 13.67 -7.10 -7.51
C ALA A 237 15.02 -6.34 -7.34
N GLU A 238 15.47 -5.62 -8.37
CA GLU A 238 16.66 -4.77 -8.26
C GLU A 238 16.48 -3.62 -7.26
N THR A 239 15.26 -3.12 -7.08
CA THR A 239 14.96 -2.06 -6.11
C THR A 239 15.08 -2.58 -4.67
N TYR A 240 14.58 -3.78 -4.37
CA TYR A 240 14.83 -4.44 -3.07
C TYR A 240 16.32 -4.65 -2.80
N ARG A 241 17.08 -5.15 -3.80
CA ARG A 241 18.55 -5.30 -3.68
C ARG A 241 19.26 -3.97 -3.42
N LYS A 242 18.86 -2.89 -4.09
CA LYS A 242 19.40 -1.55 -3.84
C LYS A 242 19.07 -1.06 -2.43
N MET A 243 17.88 -1.33 -1.91
CA MET A 243 17.55 -1.00 -0.53
C MET A 243 18.43 -1.77 0.46
N LEU A 244 18.60 -3.08 0.28
CA LEU A 244 19.47 -3.90 1.12
C LEU A 244 20.91 -3.35 1.17
N ASN A 245 21.44 -2.91 0.03
CA ASN A 245 22.76 -2.27 -0.04
C ASN A 245 22.83 -0.94 0.73
N VAL A 246 21.75 -0.16 0.74
CA VAL A 246 21.66 1.12 1.45
C VAL A 246 21.52 0.91 2.96
N THR A 247 20.64 -0.01 3.38
CA THR A 247 20.37 -0.29 4.80
C THR A 247 21.45 -1.14 5.43
N ARG A 248 22.20 -1.92 4.63
CA ARG A 248 23.16 -2.93 5.08
C ARG A 248 22.53 -3.93 6.05
N GLY A 249 21.25 -4.26 5.83
CA GLY A 249 20.47 -5.14 6.70
C GLY A 249 19.93 -4.49 7.97
N ASN A 250 20.27 -3.24 8.27
CA ASN A 250 19.67 -2.51 9.40
C ASN A 250 18.33 -1.90 8.98
N TRP A 251 17.24 -2.65 9.07
CA TRP A 251 15.92 -2.18 8.66
C TRP A 251 15.25 -1.24 9.68
N GLU A 252 15.70 -1.20 10.93
CA GLU A 252 15.19 -0.22 11.91
C GLU A 252 15.64 1.21 11.58
N GLY A 253 16.86 1.34 11.06
CA GLY A 253 17.49 2.62 10.77
C GLY A 253 16.70 3.48 9.77
N ARG A 254 16.99 4.78 9.79
CA ARG A 254 16.38 5.77 8.90
C ARG A 254 17.19 5.95 7.63
N TYR A 255 16.62 5.58 6.50
CA TYR A 255 17.23 5.63 5.17
C TYR A 255 16.24 6.20 4.13
N PRO A 256 15.93 7.51 4.14
CA PRO A 256 14.99 8.11 3.16
C PRO A 256 15.39 7.91 1.69
N LYS A 257 16.65 7.53 1.44
CA LYS A 257 17.11 7.08 0.13
C LYS A 257 16.29 5.90 -0.42
N THR A 258 15.68 5.06 0.42
CA THR A 258 14.77 3.98 -0.02
C THR A 258 13.57 4.53 -0.78
N ASN A 259 12.95 5.62 -0.30
CA ASN A 259 11.88 6.32 -1.04
C ASN A 259 12.39 6.86 -2.40
N SER A 260 13.61 7.40 -2.43
CA SER A 260 14.22 7.85 -3.70
C SER A 260 14.45 6.70 -4.69
N LEU A 261 14.81 5.51 -4.22
CA LEU A 261 14.95 4.32 -5.05
C LEU A 261 13.61 3.92 -5.68
N TRP A 262 12.53 3.96 -4.91
CA TRP A 262 11.19 3.69 -5.44
C TRP A 262 10.70 4.79 -6.39
N LEU A 263 11.01 6.06 -6.14
CA LEU A 263 10.74 7.12 -7.11
C LEU A 263 11.48 6.89 -8.43
N HIS A 264 12.74 6.44 -8.37
CA HIS A 264 13.49 6.07 -9.58
C HIS A 264 12.83 4.90 -10.31
N TYR A 265 12.41 3.86 -9.58
CA TYR A 265 11.64 2.75 -10.14
C TYR A 265 10.38 3.26 -10.86
N LEU A 266 9.60 4.17 -10.26
CA LEU A 266 8.39 4.70 -10.88
C LEU A 266 8.68 5.52 -12.16
N VAL A 267 9.77 6.28 -12.18
CA VAL A 267 10.21 7.01 -13.38
C VAL A 267 10.60 6.02 -14.48
N ASP A 268 11.39 4.99 -14.17
CA ASP A 268 11.76 3.95 -15.14
C ASP A 268 10.52 3.23 -15.69
N THR A 269 9.58 2.89 -14.81
CA THR A 269 8.30 2.27 -15.16
C THR A 269 7.48 3.17 -16.09
N LEU A 270 7.38 4.46 -15.81
CA LEU A 270 6.73 5.42 -16.70
C LEU A 270 7.37 5.44 -18.08
N LEU A 271 8.69 5.48 -18.15
CA LEU A 271 9.44 5.59 -19.41
C LEU A 271 9.45 4.30 -20.23
N THR A 272 9.37 3.13 -19.59
CA THR A 272 9.54 1.83 -20.26
C THR A 272 8.25 1.05 -20.46
N LYS A 273 7.26 1.23 -19.57
CA LYS A 273 6.00 0.47 -19.57
C LYS A 273 4.77 1.32 -19.90
N LYS A 274 4.86 2.65 -19.75
CA LYS A 274 3.72 3.58 -19.94
C LYS A 274 3.98 4.67 -20.97
N ALA A 275 5.19 4.79 -21.51
CA ALA A 275 5.49 5.69 -22.61
C ALA A 275 4.84 5.14 -23.88
N SER A 276 3.66 5.66 -24.21
CA SER A 276 2.96 5.50 -25.50
C SER A 276 2.88 6.84 -26.18
#